data_AF-A0A0K1PNG3-F1
#
_entry.id   AF-A0A0K1PNG3-F1
#
_cell.length_a   1.000
_cell.length_b   1.000
_cell.length_c   1.000
_cell.angle_alpha   90.00
_cell.angle_beta   90.00
_cell.angle_gamma   90.00
#
_symmetry.space_group_name_H-M   'P 1'
#
loop_
_entity.id
_entity.type
_entity.pdbx_description
1 polymer ?
#
loop_
_entity_poly.entity_id
_entity_poly.type
_entity_poly.pdbx_seq_one_letter_code
_entity_poly.pdbx_strand_id
1 'polypeptide(L)'
;MPASPSRAKRATKREASRPKPQPAMGNLKRAIQPMPAFVKRALDERGLMPAYRARPAFQQNDYLGWIARAKRDETKQKRLTQMLDELDAGDVYMNMKWRPLKTRLPKG
;
A
#
# COMPACT_ATOMS: atom_id res chain seq x y z
N MET A 1 -42.37 22.82 -9.33
CA MET A 1 -41.44 22.05 -10.17
C MET A 1 -40.01 22.53 -9.89
N PRO A 2 -39.20 21.79 -9.12
CA PRO A 2 -37.84 22.20 -8.77
C PRO A 2 -36.82 21.73 -9.83
N ALA A 3 -35.96 22.62 -10.28
CA ALA A 3 -34.66 22.25 -10.86
C ALA A 3 -33.61 23.22 -10.33
N SER A 4 -32.70 22.68 -9.54
CA SER A 4 -31.62 23.34 -8.81
C SER A 4 -30.70 24.16 -9.70
N PRO A 5 -30.12 25.24 -9.13
CA PRO A 5 -28.70 25.45 -9.35
C PRO A 5 -27.99 25.81 -8.04
N SER A 6 -26.95 25.06 -7.67
CA SER A 6 -25.88 25.67 -6.87
C SER A 6 -24.56 24.91 -6.94
N ARG A 7 -23.61 25.58 -7.59
CA ARG A 7 -22.17 25.33 -7.54
C ARG A 7 -21.65 25.78 -6.18
N ALA A 8 -21.07 24.88 -5.37
CA ALA A 8 -20.25 25.29 -4.23
C ALA A 8 -19.14 24.27 -3.85
N LYS A 9 -17.91 24.66 -4.21
CA LYS A 9 -16.69 24.70 -3.39
C LYS A 9 -16.19 23.41 -2.68
N ARG A 10 -15.12 22.87 -3.26
CA ARG A 10 -13.83 22.49 -2.64
C ARG A 10 -13.81 22.42 -1.10
N ALA A 11 -13.65 21.21 -0.55
CA ALA A 11 -13.19 20.98 0.82
C ALA A 11 -11.97 20.03 0.79
N THR A 12 -10.80 20.64 0.72
CA THR A 12 -9.51 20.08 1.12
C THR A 12 -9.56 19.72 2.60
N LYS A 13 -9.70 18.44 2.96
CA LYS A 13 -9.30 17.94 4.29
C LYS A 13 -9.25 16.41 4.34
N ARG A 14 -8.05 15.82 4.24
CA ARG A 14 -7.56 14.71 5.09
C ARG A 14 -6.14 14.31 4.72
N GLU A 15 -5.24 15.27 4.89
CA GLU A 15 -3.82 15.03 5.18
C GLU A 15 -3.68 14.55 6.64
N ALA A 16 -4.20 13.36 6.95
CA ALA A 16 -4.08 12.79 8.30
C ALA A 16 -3.69 11.32 8.23
N SER A 17 -2.40 11.08 8.43
CA SER A 17 -1.66 9.81 8.36
C SER A 17 -1.10 9.42 6.98
N ARG A 18 -0.32 10.33 6.37
CA ARG A 18 0.78 9.96 5.47
C ARG A 18 1.91 9.38 6.35
N PRO A 19 2.28 8.09 6.24
CA PRO A 19 3.47 7.61 6.95
C PRO A 19 4.69 8.34 6.37
N LYS A 20 5.56 8.83 7.26
CA LYS A 20 6.83 9.46 6.86
C LYS A 20 7.68 8.43 6.10
N PRO A 21 8.38 8.80 5.01
CA PRO A 21 9.31 7.89 4.34
C PRO A 21 10.39 7.47 5.35
N GLN A 22 10.45 6.17 5.65
CA GLN A 22 11.44 5.62 6.57
C GLN A 22 12.73 5.29 5.81
N PRO A 23 13.92 5.58 6.36
CA PRO A 23 15.18 5.33 5.68
C PRO A 23 15.42 3.82 5.53
N ALA A 24 15.94 3.44 4.37
CA ALA A 24 16.33 2.08 4.06
C ALA A 24 17.54 1.67 4.93
N MET A 25 17.39 0.67 5.80
CA MET A 25 18.44 -0.31 6.21
C MET A 25 17.88 -1.40 7.15
N GLY A 26 17.93 -2.65 6.69
CA GLY A 26 18.70 -3.71 7.36
C GLY A 26 18.12 -4.49 8.54
N ASN A 27 17.39 -3.91 9.49
CA ASN A 27 17.04 -4.63 10.72
C ASN A 27 15.58 -4.42 11.12
N LEU A 28 14.73 -5.43 10.91
CA LEU A 28 13.39 -5.47 11.50
C LEU A 28 13.52 -5.57 13.03
N LYS A 29 13.68 -4.42 13.70
CA LYS A 29 13.56 -4.26 15.15
C LYS A 29 12.08 -4.32 15.63
N ARG A 30 11.12 -4.53 14.72
CA ARG A 30 9.68 -4.54 15.01
C ARG A 30 9.11 -5.92 14.74
N ALA A 31 8.23 -6.37 15.65
CA ALA A 31 7.46 -7.60 15.48
C ALA A 31 6.75 -7.60 14.11
N ILE A 32 6.93 -8.69 13.36
CA ILE A 32 6.29 -8.92 12.07
C ILE A 32 4.78 -8.83 12.29
N GLN A 33 4.12 -7.89 11.60
CA GLN A 33 2.66 -7.85 11.60
C GLN A 33 2.14 -9.10 10.88
N PRO A 34 1.29 -9.94 11.53
CA PRO A 34 0.71 -11.09 10.86
C PRO A 34 -0.14 -10.61 9.68
N MET A 35 0.01 -11.25 8.52
CA MET A 35 -0.78 -10.94 7.34
C MET A 35 -2.27 -11.19 7.64
N PRO A 36 -3.14 -10.16 7.58
CA PRO A 36 -4.57 -10.34 7.77
C PRO A 36 -5.15 -11.25 6.69
N ALA A 37 -6.10 -12.11 7.06
CA ALA A 37 -6.68 -13.10 6.15
C ALA A 37 -7.27 -12.47 4.88
N PHE A 38 -7.93 -11.31 4.99
CA PHE A 38 -8.50 -10.60 3.85
C PHE A 38 -7.45 -10.06 2.88
N VAL A 39 -6.26 -9.69 3.37
CA VAL A 39 -5.14 -9.26 2.52
C VAL A 39 -4.58 -10.46 1.76
N LYS A 40 -4.35 -11.58 2.48
CA LYS A 40 -3.88 -12.83 1.87
C LYS A 40 -4.82 -13.28 0.75
N ARG A 41 -6.12 -13.31 1.04
CA ARG A 41 -7.15 -13.74 0.07
C ARG A 41 -7.15 -12.85 -1.17
N ALA A 42 -7.10 -11.53 -1.01
CA ALA A 42 -7.11 -10.63 -2.16
C ALA A 42 -5.81 -10.68 -2.99
N LEU A 43 -4.67 -10.95 -2.36
CA LEU A 43 -3.40 -11.20 -3.06
C LEU A 43 -3.44 -12.51 -3.85
N ASP A 44 -4.06 -13.55 -3.29
CA ASP A 44 -4.21 -14.86 -3.92
C ASP A 44 -5.19 -14.80 -5.11
N GLU A 45 -6.37 -14.19 -4.90
CA GLU A 45 -7.40 -13.98 -5.93
C GLU A 45 -6.88 -13.20 -7.14
N ARG A 46 -5.92 -12.29 -6.94
CA ARG A 46 -5.28 -11.50 -8.03
C ARG A 46 -3.95 -12.07 -8.51
N GLY A 47 -3.44 -13.14 -7.89
CA GLY A 47 -2.11 -13.69 -8.22
C GLY A 47 -0.93 -12.75 -7.89
N LEU A 48 -1.12 -11.76 -7.01
CA LEU A 48 -0.12 -10.74 -6.65
C LEU A 48 0.80 -11.17 -5.50
N MET A 49 0.67 -12.40 -4.99
CA MET A 49 1.55 -12.94 -3.95
C MET A 49 3.05 -12.89 -4.32
N PRO A 50 3.49 -13.20 -5.55
CA PRO A 50 4.88 -13.07 -5.96
C PRO A 50 5.36 -11.61 -5.93
N ALA A 51 4.54 -10.67 -6.44
CA ALA A 51 4.85 -9.24 -6.43
C ALA A 51 4.99 -8.70 -5.00
N TYR A 52 4.10 -9.13 -4.09
CA TYR A 52 4.17 -8.81 -2.68
C TYR A 52 5.45 -9.35 -2.03
N ARG A 53 5.79 -10.63 -2.29
CA ARG A 53 7.00 -11.27 -1.76
C ARG A 53 8.29 -10.65 -2.32
N ALA A 54 8.27 -10.13 -3.54
CA ALA A 54 9.40 -9.43 -4.14
C ALA A 54 9.68 -8.07 -3.47
N ARG A 55 8.70 -7.49 -2.77
CA ARG A 55 8.93 -6.26 -1.99
C ARG A 55 9.78 -6.57 -0.75
N PRO A 56 10.67 -5.65 -0.33
CA PRO A 56 11.40 -5.79 0.92
C PRO A 56 10.48 -5.97 2.13
N ALA A 57 10.92 -6.73 3.14
CA ALA A 57 10.11 -7.06 4.32
C ALA A 57 9.61 -5.83 5.10
N PHE A 58 10.32 -4.69 5.06
CA PHE A 58 9.83 -3.45 5.65
C PHE A 58 8.62 -2.86 4.90
N GLN A 59 8.60 -2.96 3.56
CA GLN A 59 7.47 -2.50 2.73
C GLN A 59 6.25 -3.39 2.96
N GLN A 60 6.47 -4.70 3.01
CA GLN A 60 5.44 -5.66 3.38
C GLN A 60 4.80 -5.30 4.73
N ASN A 61 5.63 -5.07 5.75
CA ASN A 61 5.15 -4.70 7.09
C ASN A 61 4.45 -3.33 7.13
N ASP A 62 4.93 -2.34 6.39
CA ASP A 62 4.29 -1.02 6.28
C ASP A 62 2.90 -1.10 5.62
N TYR A 63 2.74 -1.88 4.54
CA TYR A 63 1.42 -2.11 3.94
C TYR A 63 0.46 -2.75 4.93
N LEU A 64 0.86 -3.85 5.58
CA LEU A 64 0.02 -4.55 6.55
C LEU A 64 -0.38 -3.63 7.71
N GLY A 65 0.59 -2.90 8.28
CA GLY A 65 0.33 -1.95 9.36
C GLY A 65 -0.57 -0.79 8.92
N TRP A 66 -0.39 -0.27 7.70
CA TRP A 66 -1.23 0.79 7.16
C TRP A 66 -2.68 0.33 6.94
N ILE A 67 -2.89 -0.87 6.40
CA ILE A 67 -4.22 -1.43 6.22
C ILE A 67 -4.85 -1.73 7.59
N ALA A 68 -4.13 -2.39 8.51
CA ALA A 68 -4.64 -2.78 9.82
C ALA A 68 -4.99 -1.58 10.73
N ARG A 69 -4.29 -0.44 10.60
CA ARG A 69 -4.60 0.78 11.34
C ARG A 69 -5.95 1.42 10.99
N ALA A 70 -6.58 1.03 9.88
CA ALA A 70 -7.89 1.58 9.52
C ALA A 70 -9.00 1.00 10.43
N LYS A 71 -9.71 1.88 11.14
CA LYS A 71 -10.82 1.48 12.04
C LYS A 71 -12.08 1.03 11.30
N ARG A 72 -12.35 1.60 10.13
CA ARG A 72 -13.54 1.29 9.32
C ARG A 72 -13.20 0.29 8.22
N ASP A 73 -14.05 -0.70 8.00
CA ASP A 73 -13.83 -1.73 6.98
C ASP A 73 -13.80 -1.16 5.56
N GLU A 74 -14.63 -0.16 5.25
CA GLU A 74 -14.56 0.56 3.97
C GLU A 74 -13.16 1.18 3.72
N THR A 75 -12.51 1.67 4.78
CA THR A 75 -11.17 2.26 4.66
C THR A 75 -10.10 1.18 4.53
N LYS A 76 -10.26 0.04 5.21
CA LYS A 76 -9.38 -1.13 5.02
C LYS A 76 -9.45 -1.61 3.57
N GLN A 77 -10.65 -1.73 3.01
CA GLN A 77 -10.86 -2.15 1.62
C GLN A 77 -10.26 -1.16 0.62
N LYS A 78 -10.46 0.15 0.81
CA LYS A 78 -9.81 1.16 -0.04
C LYS A 78 -8.27 1.07 -0.02
N ARG A 79 -7.68 0.90 1.16
CA ARG A 79 -6.22 0.75 1.31
C ARG A 79 -5.71 -0.56 0.71
N LEU A 80 -6.47 -1.65 0.87
CA LEU A 80 -6.17 -2.92 0.25
C LEU A 80 -6.17 -2.80 -1.28
N THR A 81 -7.22 -2.24 -1.87
CA THR A 81 -7.29 -2.04 -3.33
C THR A 81 -6.13 -1.19 -3.82
N GLN A 82 -5.76 -0.13 -3.09
CA GLN A 82 -4.60 0.68 -3.44
C GLN A 82 -3.29 -0.11 -3.38
N MET A 83 -3.07 -0.94 -2.37
CA MET A 83 -1.90 -1.82 -2.32
C MET A 83 -1.87 -2.78 -3.52
N LEU A 84 -3.01 -3.38 -3.87
CA LEU A 84 -3.09 -4.33 -4.98
C LEU A 84 -2.79 -3.64 -6.33
N ASP A 85 -3.32 -2.44 -6.54
CA ASP A 85 -3.04 -1.64 -7.74
C ASP A 85 -1.55 -1.28 -7.87
N GLU A 86 -0.91 -0.87 -6.76
CA GLU A 86 0.53 -0.58 -6.72
C GLU A 86 1.40 -1.84 -6.94
N LEU A 87 0.94 -3.00 -6.46
CA LEU A 87 1.61 -4.28 -6.68
C LEU A 87 1.47 -4.76 -8.13
N ASP A 88 0.31 -4.53 -8.75
CA ASP A 88 0.02 -4.85 -10.14
C ASP A 88 0.83 -3.96 -11.10
N ALA A 89 0.87 -2.64 -10.84
CA ALA A 89 1.70 -1.70 -11.57
C ALA A 89 3.20 -2.05 -11.46
N GLY A 90 3.64 -2.52 -10.29
CA GLY A 90 4.98 -3.05 -10.08
C GLY A 90 6.11 -2.00 -10.04
N ASP A 91 5.83 -0.73 -10.34
CA ASP A 91 6.78 0.38 -10.29
C ASP A 91 6.43 1.45 -9.24
N VAL A 92 5.41 1.19 -8.43
CA VAL A 92 4.93 2.11 -7.39
C VAL A 92 4.98 1.45 -6.02
N TYR A 93 5.26 2.25 -4.99
CA TYR A 93 5.12 1.91 -3.59
C TYR A 93 4.65 3.15 -2.83
N MET A 94 3.48 3.13 -2.22
CA MET A 94 2.90 4.27 -1.47
C MET A 94 2.90 5.60 -2.25
N ASN A 95 2.43 5.58 -3.50
CA ASN A 95 2.51 6.71 -4.45
C ASN A 95 3.93 7.25 -4.72
N MET A 96 4.97 6.47 -4.42
CA MET A 96 6.35 6.79 -4.78
C MET A 96 6.83 5.83 -5.86
N LYS A 97 7.66 6.34 -6.76
CA LYS A 97 8.29 5.54 -7.80
C LYS A 97 9.22 4.51 -7.13
N TRP A 98 8.82 3.26 -7.18
CA TRP A 98 9.60 2.13 -6.70
C TRP A 98 10.30 1.48 -7.88
N ARG A 99 11.62 1.34 -7.76
CA ARG A 99 12.37 0.46 -8.64
C ARG A 99 12.84 -0.69 -7.76
N PRO A 100 12.60 -1.95 -8.15
CA PRO A 100 13.30 -3.05 -7.48
C PRO A 100 14.78 -2.74 -7.58
N LEU A 101 15.52 -2.84 -6.47
CA LEU A 101 16.96 -2.91 -6.57
C LEU A 101 17.24 -4.16 -7.40
N LYS A 102 17.51 -3.97 -8.68
CA LYS A 102 18.19 -4.99 -9.47
C LYS A 102 19.50 -5.21 -8.75
N THR A 103 19.59 -6.27 -7.95
CA THR A 103 20.87 -6.93 -7.70
C THR A 103 21.52 -7.01 -9.08
N ARG A 104 22.57 -6.22 -9.29
CA ARG A 104 23.41 -6.35 -10.48
C ARG A 104 23.91 -7.80 -10.44
N LEU A 105 23.30 -8.69 -11.20
CA LEU A 105 23.93 -9.96 -11.51
C LEU A 105 25.29 -9.60 -12.13
N PRO A 106 26.42 -10.12 -11.63
CA PRO A 106 27.68 -9.95 -12.32
C PRO A 106 27.50 -10.55 -13.71
N LYS A 107 27.72 -9.74 -14.75
CA LYS A 107 27.85 -10.24 -16.11
C LYS A 107 29.13 -11.08 -16.12
N GLY A 108 28.96 -12.40 -16.24
CA GLY A 108 30.02 -13.27 -16.76
C GLY A 108 30.31 -12.95 -18.21
#